data_AF-A0AAN6EV25-F1
#
_entry.id   AF-A0AAN6EV25-F1
#
_cell.length_a   1.000
_cell.length_b   1.000
_cell.length_c   1.000
_cell.angle_alpha   90.00
_cell.angle_beta   90.00
_cell.angle_gamma   90.00
#
_symmetry.space_group_name_H-M   'P 1'
#
loop_
_entity.id
_entity.type
_entity.pdbx_description
1 polymer ?
#
loop_
_entity_poly.entity_id
_entity_poly.type
_entity_poly.pdbx_seq_one_letter_code
_entity_poly.pdbx_strand_id
1 'polypeptide(L)'
;MDEEDSVGANKCPVCGSDPRTHPGLRFKINTKCYHRICEGCVDRHFSSGKAECPVAGCHVSLWKREWRTQTFEDLKIEREVEIRKRVNKILDRQEEEFETKRDYDDFLELKEELIMNLVLRTDVAATNRKLKEYAQANGIKTDSADGTTEAGGKATRRKDVAPDAADPSGLIKGLKKIVIPEAKAPYDPFMGMPRTKNYYEVKESYVNKARGKPTDAMLAGGYDFAQYMDECLLRAFAGLGVFIEDEMCARDNTAVPVPGPATVAASNDVF
;
A
#
# COMPACT_ATOMS: atom_id res chain seq x y z
N MET A 1 -48.23 12.02 10.00
CA MET A 1 -49.20 11.02 10.49
C MET A 1 -48.41 9.74 10.58
N ASP A 2 -47.49 9.63 11.54
CA ASP A 2 -46.44 8.59 11.53
C ASP A 2 -46.00 8.23 12.96
N GLU A 3 -46.91 8.29 13.94
CA GLU A 3 -46.60 7.94 15.34
C GLU A 3 -47.01 6.50 15.73
N GLU A 4 -47.76 5.78 14.91
CA GLU A 4 -48.27 4.43 15.25
C GLU A 4 -47.29 3.28 14.95
N ASP A 5 -46.22 3.49 14.17
CA ASP A 5 -45.27 2.42 13.81
C ASP A 5 -44.16 2.15 14.85
N SER A 6 -44.01 3.01 15.86
CA SER A 6 -42.96 2.86 16.88
C SER A 6 -43.27 1.79 17.94
N VAL A 7 -44.55 1.50 18.19
CA VAL A 7 -44.99 0.59 19.27
C VAL A 7 -45.02 -0.88 18.82
N GLY A 8 -45.15 -1.13 17.51
CA GLY A 8 -45.05 -2.46 16.91
C GLY A 8 -43.61 -2.94 16.64
N ALA A 9 -42.64 -2.04 16.64
CA ALA A 9 -41.25 -2.33 16.26
C ALA A 9 -40.44 -3.15 17.29
N ASN A 10 -40.94 -3.25 18.53
CA ASN A 10 -40.26 -3.91 19.64
C ASN A 10 -40.72 -5.35 19.89
N LYS A 11 -41.52 -5.93 18.99
CA LYS A 11 -42.06 -7.27 19.12
C LYS A 11 -41.32 -8.27 18.25
N CYS A 12 -41.07 -9.48 18.77
CA CYS A 12 -40.57 -10.56 17.93
C CYS A 12 -41.67 -11.03 16.95
N PRO A 13 -41.44 -11.07 15.63
CA PRO A 13 -42.45 -11.49 14.66
C PRO A 13 -42.83 -12.98 14.74
N VAL A 14 -42.01 -13.81 15.42
CA VAL A 14 -42.22 -15.27 15.52
C VAL A 14 -42.94 -15.67 16.81
N CYS A 15 -42.56 -15.07 17.95
CA CYS A 15 -43.12 -15.42 19.26
C CYS A 15 -43.92 -14.30 19.92
N GLY A 16 -43.99 -13.11 19.32
CA GLY A 16 -44.74 -11.97 19.84
C GLY A 16 -44.22 -11.42 21.18
N SER A 17 -43.02 -11.82 21.61
CA SER A 17 -42.46 -11.36 22.88
C SER A 17 -41.80 -9.99 22.73
N ASP A 18 -42.01 -9.17 23.76
CA ASP A 18 -41.54 -7.78 23.83
C ASP A 18 -40.60 -7.63 25.03
N PRO A 19 -39.62 -6.71 24.99
CA PRO A 19 -38.79 -6.36 26.15
C PRO A 19 -39.61 -5.94 27.38
N ARG A 20 -40.82 -5.41 27.18
CA ARG A 20 -41.75 -5.08 28.26
C ARG A 20 -42.26 -6.31 29.01
N THR A 21 -42.45 -7.42 28.30
CA THR A 21 -42.91 -8.70 28.89
C THR A 21 -41.76 -9.53 29.45
N HIS A 22 -40.57 -9.44 28.84
CA HIS A 22 -39.37 -10.14 29.27
C HIS A 22 -38.16 -9.19 29.26
N PRO A 23 -37.79 -8.57 30.40
CA PRO A 23 -36.75 -7.53 30.48
C PRO A 23 -35.33 -7.99 30.08
N GLY A 24 -35.09 -9.30 29.98
CA GLY A 24 -33.81 -9.87 29.54
C GLY A 24 -33.76 -10.25 28.05
N LEU A 25 -34.83 -9.99 27.28
CA LEU A 25 -34.90 -10.40 25.88
C LEU A 25 -33.99 -9.53 25.01
N ARG A 26 -33.01 -10.16 24.35
CA ARG A 26 -32.14 -9.49 23.37
C ARG A 26 -32.58 -9.84 21.96
N PHE A 27 -32.58 -8.83 21.10
CA PHE A 27 -32.84 -8.98 19.68
C PHE A 27 -31.54 -9.12 18.89
N LYS A 28 -31.56 -10.03 17.92
CA LYS A 28 -30.52 -10.20 16.92
C LYS A 28 -31.06 -9.82 15.54
N ILE A 29 -30.18 -9.30 14.71
CA ILE A 29 -30.45 -8.92 13.32
C ILE A 29 -29.45 -9.65 12.41
N ASN A 30 -29.87 -9.95 11.19
CA ASN A 30 -28.99 -10.46 10.15
C ASN A 30 -28.83 -9.41 9.06
N THR A 31 -27.63 -9.33 8.49
CA THR A 31 -27.20 -8.36 7.49
C THR A 31 -27.81 -8.58 6.10
N LYS A 32 -28.32 -9.77 5.80
CA LYS A 32 -28.91 -10.09 4.49
C LYS A 32 -30.40 -9.81 4.43
N CYS A 33 -31.15 -10.18 5.47
CA CYS A 33 -32.62 -10.01 5.50
C CYS A 33 -33.11 -8.81 6.32
N TYR A 34 -32.26 -8.25 7.20
CA TYR A 34 -32.63 -7.16 8.11
C TYR A 34 -33.94 -7.40 8.86
N HIS A 35 -34.15 -8.62 9.38
CA HIS A 35 -35.26 -8.92 10.28
C HIS A 35 -34.76 -9.00 11.71
N ARG A 36 -35.53 -8.39 12.62
CA ARG A 36 -35.28 -8.41 14.07
C ARG A 36 -35.96 -9.63 14.68
N ILE A 37 -35.21 -10.54 15.29
CA ILE A 37 -35.73 -11.75 15.93
C ILE A 37 -35.09 -11.88 17.31
N CYS A 38 -35.83 -12.38 18.30
CA CYS A 38 -35.27 -12.59 19.64
C CYS A 38 -34.29 -13.77 19.67
N GLU A 39 -33.34 -13.73 20.61
CA GLU A 39 -32.30 -14.76 20.76
C GLU A 39 -32.87 -16.18 20.88
N GLY A 40 -33.93 -16.37 21.67
CA GLY A 40 -34.55 -17.69 21.83
C GLY A 40 -35.16 -18.26 20.54
N CYS A 41 -35.73 -17.41 19.67
CA CYS A 41 -36.23 -17.85 18.37
C CYS A 41 -35.08 -18.15 17.41
N VAL A 42 -33.98 -17.38 17.43
CA VAL A 42 -32.79 -17.69 16.63
C VAL A 42 -32.22 -19.04 17.05
N ASP A 43 -32.09 -19.31 18.35
CA ASP A 43 -31.54 -20.57 18.84
C ASP A 43 -32.42 -21.77 18.51
N ARG A 44 -33.75 -21.63 18.59
CA ARG A 44 -34.69 -22.72 18.27
C ARG A 44 -34.69 -23.06 16.78
N HIS A 45 -34.84 -22.05 15.92
CA HIS A 45 -34.99 -22.24 14.47
C HIS A 45 -33.67 -22.59 13.77
N PHE A 46 -32.54 -22.07 14.26
CA PHE A 46 -31.20 -22.33 13.70
C PHE A 46 -30.40 -23.39 14.48
N SER A 47 -31.06 -24.17 15.34
CA SER A 47 -30.46 -25.31 16.05
C SER A 47 -29.91 -26.38 15.11
N SER A 48 -30.62 -26.61 14.00
CA SER A 48 -30.24 -27.57 12.95
C SER A 48 -29.17 -27.04 11.98
N GLY A 49 -28.65 -25.83 12.21
CA GLY A 49 -27.62 -25.19 11.38
C GLY A 49 -28.19 -24.21 10.36
N LYS A 50 -28.09 -24.53 9.07
CA LYS A 50 -28.56 -23.66 7.97
C LYS A 50 -30.09 -23.77 7.88
N ALA A 51 -30.78 -22.67 8.11
CA ALA A 51 -32.24 -22.58 8.00
C ALA A 51 -32.63 -21.30 7.25
N GLU A 52 -33.88 -21.24 6.78
CA GLU A 52 -34.45 -20.00 6.22
C GLU A 52 -34.95 -19.07 7.33
N CYS A 53 -35.03 -17.78 7.02
CA CYS A 53 -35.61 -16.81 7.95
C CYS A 53 -37.08 -17.16 8.24
N PRO A 54 -37.50 -17.27 9.51
CA PRO A 54 -38.88 -17.66 9.87
C PRO A 54 -39.91 -16.52 9.77
N VAL A 55 -39.53 -15.37 9.21
CA VAL A 55 -40.43 -14.22 9.04
C VAL A 55 -41.25 -14.41 7.77
N ALA A 56 -42.57 -14.20 7.86
CA ALA A 56 -43.48 -14.35 6.74
C ALA A 56 -43.02 -13.49 5.54
N GLY A 57 -42.82 -14.12 4.38
CA GLY A 57 -42.35 -13.46 3.16
C GLY A 57 -40.82 -13.37 3.00
N CYS A 58 -40.03 -13.92 3.93
CA CYS A 58 -38.58 -13.97 3.81
C CYS A 58 -38.07 -15.41 3.69
N HIS A 59 -37.49 -15.77 2.55
CA HIS A 59 -36.93 -17.11 2.30
C HIS A 59 -35.40 -17.12 2.20
N VAL A 60 -34.74 -16.16 2.87
CA VAL A 60 -33.27 -16.06 2.83
C VAL A 60 -32.67 -17.13 3.73
N SER A 61 -31.81 -17.98 3.17
CA SER A 61 -31.09 -19.02 3.93
C SER A 61 -29.90 -18.43 4.69
N LEU A 62 -29.86 -18.63 6.00
CA LEU A 62 -28.90 -17.99 6.92
C LEU A 62 -28.29 -19.01 7.88
N TRP A 63 -27.11 -18.69 8.40
CA TRP A 63 -26.43 -19.47 9.42
C TRP A 63 -26.58 -18.82 10.80
N LYS A 64 -26.59 -19.63 11.87
CA LYS A 64 -26.64 -19.13 13.26
C LYS A 64 -25.57 -18.07 13.57
N ARG A 65 -24.35 -18.24 13.04
CA ARG A 65 -23.22 -17.31 13.23
C ARG A 65 -23.36 -15.95 12.54
N GLU A 66 -24.24 -15.84 11.54
CA GLU A 66 -24.46 -14.60 10.79
C GLU A 66 -25.40 -13.64 11.54
N TRP A 67 -26.03 -14.08 12.63
CA TRP A 67 -26.86 -13.25 13.48
C TRP A 67 -26.01 -12.41 14.43
N ARG A 68 -26.11 -11.08 14.32
CA ARG A 68 -25.43 -10.11 15.19
C ARG A 68 -26.41 -9.46 16.17
N THR A 69 -25.90 -8.99 17.29
CA THR A 69 -26.69 -8.15 18.20
C THR A 69 -26.97 -6.80 17.55
N GLN A 70 -28.18 -6.31 17.74
CA GLN A 70 -28.59 -5.00 17.27
C GLN A 70 -27.85 -3.89 18.03
N THR A 71 -27.33 -2.89 17.32
CA THR A 71 -26.63 -1.73 17.89
C THR A 71 -27.51 -0.47 17.91
N PHE A 72 -28.37 -0.29 16.90
CA PHE A 72 -29.31 0.83 16.80
C PHE A 72 -30.76 0.36 16.83
N GLU A 73 -31.66 1.17 17.37
CA GLU A 73 -33.09 0.86 17.41
C GLU A 73 -33.72 0.79 16.02
N ASP A 74 -33.28 1.64 15.08
CA ASP A 74 -33.82 1.70 13.73
C ASP A 74 -33.09 0.75 12.75
N LEU A 75 -33.87 -0.10 12.08
CA LEU A 75 -33.33 -1.02 11.06
C LEU A 75 -32.87 -0.29 9.80
N LYS A 76 -33.43 0.89 9.51
CA LYS A 76 -32.99 1.74 8.39
C LYS A 76 -31.56 2.21 8.60
N ILE A 77 -31.24 2.66 9.81
CA ILE A 77 -29.91 3.15 10.19
C ILE A 77 -28.89 2.00 10.18
N GLU A 78 -29.23 0.82 10.71
CA GLU A 78 -28.34 -0.36 10.64
C GLU A 78 -27.95 -0.72 9.21
N ARG A 79 -28.93 -0.72 8.30
CA ARG A 79 -28.70 -1.00 6.88
C ARG A 79 -27.79 0.04 6.24
N GLU A 80 -28.03 1.32 6.50
CA GLU A 80 -27.20 2.41 5.99
C GLU A 80 -25.77 2.32 6.49
N VAL A 81 -25.58 2.13 7.80
CA VAL A 81 -24.25 2.00 8.41
C VAL A 81 -23.49 0.81 7.83
N GLU A 82 -24.17 -0.31 7.56
CA GLU A 82 -23.54 -1.47 6.94
C GLU A 82 -23.16 -1.22 5.48
N ILE A 83 -24.04 -0.58 4.70
CA ILE A 83 -23.73 -0.16 3.32
C ILE A 83 -22.53 0.78 3.31
N ARG A 84 -22.49 1.78 4.20
CA ARG A 84 -21.39 2.74 4.31
C ARG A 84 -20.08 2.05 4.71
N LYS A 85 -20.10 1.13 5.66
CA LYS A 85 -18.92 0.32 6.03
C LYS A 85 -18.41 -0.51 4.84
N ARG A 86 -19.30 -1.15 4.10
CA ARG A 86 -18.96 -1.94 2.91
C ARG A 86 -18.33 -1.09 1.82
N VAL A 87 -18.93 0.07 1.51
CA VAL A 87 -18.41 0.98 0.48
C VAL A 87 -17.09 1.60 0.94
N ASN A 88 -16.96 2.03 2.20
CA ASN A 88 -15.72 2.55 2.75
C ASN A 88 -14.57 1.54 2.69
N LYS A 89 -14.84 0.25 2.94
CA LYS A 89 -13.83 -0.82 2.84
C LYS A 89 -13.31 -1.00 1.41
N ILE A 90 -14.14 -0.74 0.40
CA ILE A 90 -13.75 -0.82 -1.02
C ILE A 90 -13.08 0.49 -1.45
N LEU A 91 -13.64 1.63 -1.07
CA LEU A 91 -13.21 2.99 -1.42
C LEU A 91 -12.47 3.65 -0.24
N ASP A 92 -11.36 3.06 0.16
CA ASP A 92 -10.46 3.59 1.20
C ASP A 92 -9.26 4.27 0.52
N ARG A 93 -9.44 5.55 0.16
CA ARG A 93 -8.43 6.41 -0.48
C ARG A 93 -8.25 7.66 0.36
N GLN A 94 -7.00 8.08 0.55
CA GLN A 94 -6.63 9.24 1.37
C GLN A 94 -6.39 10.47 0.50
N GLU A 95 -6.55 11.67 1.07
CA GLU A 95 -6.30 12.95 0.37
C GLU A 95 -4.89 13.04 -0.22
N GLU A 96 -3.89 12.47 0.46
CA GLU A 96 -2.49 12.46 0.02
C GLU A 96 -2.29 11.72 -1.32
N GLU A 97 -3.17 10.77 -1.64
CA GLU A 97 -3.13 10.00 -2.88
C GLU A 97 -3.63 10.79 -4.10
N PHE A 98 -4.19 11.99 -3.91
CA PHE A 98 -4.72 12.82 -4.99
C PHE A 98 -3.77 13.98 -5.35
N GLU A 99 -3.74 14.34 -6.64
CA GLU A 99 -2.98 15.48 -7.16
C GLU A 99 -3.56 16.81 -6.68
N THR A 100 -4.89 16.95 -6.76
CA THR A 100 -5.59 18.18 -6.35
C THR A 100 -6.64 17.90 -5.29
N LYS A 101 -6.85 18.88 -4.40
CA LYS A 101 -7.92 18.84 -3.40
C LYS A 101 -9.30 18.72 -4.04
N ARG A 102 -9.50 19.34 -5.20
CA ARG A 102 -10.79 19.30 -5.91
C ARG A 102 -11.14 17.89 -6.39
N ASP A 103 -10.15 17.14 -6.88
CA ASP A 103 -10.36 15.75 -7.28
C ASP A 103 -10.73 14.86 -6.09
N TYR A 104 -10.17 15.15 -4.91
CA TYR A 104 -10.55 14.48 -3.67
C TYR A 104 -11.98 14.82 -3.22
N ASP A 105 -12.38 16.09 -3.27
CA ASP A 105 -13.74 16.52 -2.96
C ASP A 105 -14.77 15.89 -3.94
N ASP A 106 -14.47 15.88 -5.24
CA ASP A 106 -15.29 15.20 -6.27
C ASP A 106 -15.38 13.68 -6.03
N PHE A 107 -14.31 13.05 -5.54
CA PHE A 107 -14.30 11.64 -5.15
C PHE A 107 -15.18 11.37 -3.93
N LEU A 108 -15.15 12.24 -2.92
CA LEU A 108 -16.03 12.13 -1.75
C LEU A 108 -17.50 12.27 -2.15
N GLU A 109 -17.83 13.19 -3.06
CA GLU A 109 -19.19 13.31 -3.62
C GLU A 109 -19.61 12.03 -4.36
N LEU A 110 -18.76 11.49 -5.24
CA LEU A 110 -19.02 10.23 -5.96
C LEU A 110 -19.24 9.06 -4.99
N LYS A 111 -18.47 9.00 -3.91
CA LYS A 111 -18.60 7.98 -2.87
C LYS A 111 -19.95 8.07 -2.16
N GLU A 112 -20.40 9.27 -1.80
CA GLU A 112 -21.71 9.48 -1.18
C GLU A 112 -22.86 9.22 -2.17
N GLU A 113 -22.70 9.55 -3.46
CA GLU A 113 -23.68 9.20 -4.50
C GLU A 113 -23.88 7.67 -4.60
N LEU A 114 -22.79 6.90 -4.59
CA LEU A 114 -22.86 5.44 -4.59
C LEU A 114 -23.53 4.88 -3.33
N ILE A 115 -23.25 5.46 -2.16
CA ILE A 115 -23.90 5.07 -0.89
C ILE A 115 -25.40 5.37 -0.95
N MET A 116 -25.76 6.59 -1.35
CA MET A 116 -27.15 7.03 -1.42
C MET A 116 -27.99 6.19 -2.38
N ASN A 117 -27.45 5.84 -3.54
CA ASN A 117 -28.10 4.95 -4.49
C ASN A 117 -28.40 3.57 -3.88
N LEU A 118 -27.46 3.01 -3.12
CA LEU A 118 -27.64 1.72 -2.43
C LEU A 118 -28.65 1.80 -1.28
N VAL A 119 -28.70 2.91 -0.55
CA VAL A 119 -29.65 3.13 0.57
C VAL A 119 -31.07 3.29 0.05
N LEU A 120 -31.25 4.14 -0.97
CA LEU A 120 -32.55 4.43 -1.60
C LEU A 120 -33.02 3.33 -2.56
N ARG A 121 -32.16 2.35 -2.85
CA ARG A 121 -32.38 1.27 -3.82
C ARG A 121 -32.62 1.77 -5.25
N THR A 122 -32.06 2.93 -5.59
CA THR A 122 -32.00 3.44 -6.96
C THR A 122 -30.76 2.87 -7.65
N ASP A 123 -30.94 2.29 -8.83
CA ASP A 123 -29.85 1.76 -9.66
C ASP A 123 -28.83 0.85 -8.92
N VAL A 124 -29.34 -0.09 -8.11
CA VAL A 124 -28.52 -1.02 -7.31
C VAL A 124 -27.61 -1.88 -8.19
N ALA A 125 -28.07 -2.25 -9.38
CA ALA A 125 -27.32 -3.09 -10.30
C ALA A 125 -26.09 -2.37 -10.89
N ALA A 126 -26.25 -1.14 -11.39
CA ALA A 126 -25.11 -0.43 -11.96
C ALA A 126 -24.11 0.02 -10.89
N THR A 127 -24.57 0.43 -9.71
CA THR A 127 -23.70 0.79 -8.59
C THR A 127 -22.87 -0.40 -8.10
N ASN A 128 -23.49 -1.56 -7.90
CA ASN A 128 -22.76 -2.79 -7.55
C ASN A 128 -21.76 -3.19 -8.65
N ARG A 129 -22.11 -3.00 -9.93
CA ARG A 129 -21.19 -3.24 -11.05
C ARG A 129 -19.97 -2.32 -10.99
N LYS A 130 -20.16 -1.00 -10.80
CA LYS A 130 -19.06 -0.03 -10.65
C LYS A 130 -18.15 -0.39 -9.48
N LEU A 131 -18.72 -0.75 -8.32
CA LEU A 131 -17.96 -1.17 -7.14
C LEU A 131 -17.16 -2.46 -7.38
N LYS A 132 -17.74 -3.42 -8.11
CA LYS A 132 -17.06 -4.68 -8.46
C LYS A 132 -15.93 -4.47 -9.46
N GLU A 133 -16.15 -3.65 -10.49
CA GLU A 133 -15.12 -3.28 -11.47
C GLU A 133 -13.95 -2.57 -10.79
N TYR A 134 -14.22 -1.62 -9.89
CA TYR A 134 -13.20 -0.95 -9.09
C TYR A 134 -12.43 -1.92 -8.17
N ALA A 135 -13.14 -2.78 -7.44
CA ALA A 135 -12.50 -3.74 -6.53
C ALA A 135 -11.60 -4.74 -7.28
N GLN A 136 -12.04 -5.20 -8.45
CA GLN A 136 -11.24 -6.08 -9.31
C GLN A 136 -10.01 -5.36 -9.87
N ALA A 137 -10.16 -4.12 -10.30
CA ALA A 137 -9.07 -3.32 -10.86
C ALA A 137 -7.97 -3.07 -9.82
N ASN A 138 -8.35 -2.84 -8.55
CA ASN A 138 -7.42 -2.55 -7.46
C ASN A 138 -6.99 -3.79 -6.65
N GLY A 139 -7.35 -4.99 -7.09
CA GLY A 139 -6.99 -6.25 -6.43
C GLY A 139 -7.57 -6.40 -5.01
N ILE A 140 -8.60 -5.63 -4.66
CA ILE A 140 -9.24 -5.67 -3.36
C ILE A 140 -10.09 -6.94 -3.30
N LYS A 141 -9.74 -7.86 -2.39
CA LYS A 141 -10.53 -9.06 -2.12
C LYS A 141 -11.86 -8.64 -1.50
N THR A 142 -12.92 -8.64 -2.31
CA THR A 142 -14.29 -8.53 -1.81
C THR A 142 -14.69 -9.85 -1.19
N ASP A 143 -15.37 -9.80 -0.05
CA ASP A 143 -15.84 -10.99 0.63
C ASP A 143 -16.87 -11.69 -0.29
N SER A 144 -16.57 -12.89 -0.78
CA SER A 144 -17.37 -13.67 -1.76
C SER A 144 -18.76 -14.13 -1.25
N ALA A 145 -19.41 -13.34 -0.39
CA ALA A 145 -20.68 -13.67 0.26
C ALA A 145 -21.91 -13.39 -0.62
N ASP A 146 -21.76 -12.71 -1.75
CA ASP A 146 -22.83 -12.47 -2.72
C ASP A 146 -22.80 -13.55 -3.80
N GLY A 147 -23.18 -14.77 -3.40
CA GLY A 147 -23.35 -15.93 -4.27
C GLY A 147 -24.63 -15.82 -5.10
N THR A 148 -24.71 -14.82 -5.96
CA THR A 148 -25.60 -14.87 -7.13
C THR A 148 -24.79 -15.40 -8.29
N THR A 149 -25.06 -16.66 -8.64
CA THR A 149 -24.53 -17.34 -9.81
C THR A 149 -25.07 -16.70 -11.07
N GLU A 150 -24.47 -15.60 -11.51
CA GLU A 150 -24.55 -15.18 -12.90
C GLU A 150 -23.29 -15.66 -13.64
N ALA A 151 -23.40 -16.88 -14.17
CA ALA A 151 -22.56 -17.33 -15.26
C ALA A 151 -22.96 -16.56 -16.52
N GLY A 152 -22.02 -15.84 -17.13
CA GLY A 152 -22.20 -15.30 -18.49
C GLY A 152 -22.01 -13.80 -18.69
N GLY A 153 -21.20 -13.11 -17.88
CA GLY A 153 -20.75 -11.76 -18.24
C GLY A 153 -19.52 -11.82 -19.16
N LYS A 154 -19.71 -11.67 -20.49
CA LYS A 154 -18.61 -11.39 -21.42
C LYS A 154 -17.77 -10.24 -20.84
N ALA A 155 -16.46 -10.44 -20.71
CA ALA A 155 -15.52 -9.38 -20.41
C ALA A 155 -15.74 -8.24 -21.40
N THR A 156 -16.41 -7.17 -20.94
CA THR A 156 -16.52 -5.93 -21.71
C THR A 156 -15.11 -5.48 -22.00
N ARG A 157 -14.83 -5.33 -23.30
CA ARG A 157 -13.53 -4.92 -23.85
C ARG A 157 -12.96 -3.79 -23.01
N ARG A 158 -11.70 -3.94 -22.60
CA ARG A 158 -10.86 -2.86 -22.04
C ARG A 158 -11.06 -1.63 -22.92
N LYS A 159 -11.80 -0.65 -22.41
CA LYS A 159 -11.96 0.64 -23.05
C LYS A 159 -10.73 1.44 -22.64
N ASP A 160 -9.70 1.39 -23.47
CA ASP A 160 -8.62 2.38 -23.60
C ASP A 160 -8.22 3.12 -22.29
N VAL A 161 -7.80 2.37 -21.27
CA VAL A 161 -7.08 2.95 -20.13
C VAL A 161 -5.61 2.61 -20.33
N ALA A 162 -4.77 3.64 -20.41
CA ALA A 162 -3.33 3.48 -20.55
C ALA A 162 -2.78 2.57 -19.45
N PRO A 163 -1.80 1.69 -19.73
CA PRO A 163 -1.20 0.81 -18.72
C PRO A 163 -0.53 1.56 -17.56
N ASP A 164 -0.38 2.89 -17.69
CA ASP A 164 0.20 3.81 -16.71
C ASP A 164 -0.83 4.63 -15.91
N ALA A 165 -2.15 4.41 -16.11
CA ALA A 165 -3.16 5.15 -15.35
C ALA A 165 -3.16 4.72 -13.88
N ALA A 166 -3.16 5.69 -12.97
CA ALA A 166 -3.15 5.46 -11.53
C ALA A 166 -4.38 4.68 -11.03
N ASP A 167 -5.51 4.79 -11.74
CA ASP A 167 -6.69 3.94 -11.53
C ASP A 167 -6.98 3.03 -12.74
N PRO A 168 -6.75 1.71 -12.62
CA PRO A 168 -7.08 0.76 -13.69
C PRO A 168 -8.58 0.64 -14.00
N SER A 169 -9.45 1.19 -13.13
CA SER A 169 -10.91 1.23 -13.32
C SER A 169 -11.42 2.50 -14.01
N GLY A 170 -10.62 3.58 -14.02
CA GLY A 170 -11.04 4.91 -14.49
C GLY A 170 -12.20 5.54 -13.71
N LEU A 171 -12.54 5.00 -12.53
CA LEU A 171 -13.64 5.49 -11.71
C LEU A 171 -13.26 6.75 -10.93
N ILE A 172 -12.01 6.82 -10.47
CA ILE A 172 -11.48 7.93 -9.68
C ILE A 172 -10.58 8.78 -10.59
N LYS A 173 -10.66 10.10 -10.42
CA LYS A 173 -9.87 11.09 -11.16
C LYS A 173 -8.78 11.64 -10.24
N GLY A 174 -7.65 12.03 -10.82
CA GLY A 174 -6.59 12.75 -10.11
C GLY A 174 -5.80 11.91 -9.10
N LEU A 175 -5.86 10.57 -9.18
CA LEU A 175 -5.05 9.70 -8.33
C LEU A 175 -3.58 9.75 -8.77
N LYS A 176 -2.67 9.93 -7.82
CA LYS A 176 -1.22 9.96 -8.06
C LYS A 176 -0.73 8.57 -8.46
N LYS A 177 0.20 8.52 -9.41
CA LYS A 177 0.88 7.27 -9.80
C LYS A 177 1.65 6.74 -8.59
N ILE A 178 1.35 5.51 -8.19
CA ILE A 178 2.07 4.82 -7.11
C ILE A 178 3.52 4.62 -7.57
N VAL A 179 4.42 5.45 -7.06
CA VAL A 179 5.87 5.25 -7.22
C VAL A 179 6.27 4.19 -6.20
N ILE A 180 6.56 2.99 -6.67
CA ILE A 180 7.13 1.94 -5.82
C ILE A 180 8.50 2.47 -5.36
N PRO A 181 8.73 2.70 -4.06
CA PRO A 181 10.02 3.19 -3.61
C PRO A 181 11.09 2.18 -3.97
N GLU A 182 12.17 2.66 -4.59
CA GLU A 182 13.30 1.79 -4.96
C GLU A 182 13.83 1.07 -3.72
N ALA A 183 14.02 -0.24 -3.84
CA ALA A 183 14.54 -1.03 -2.73
C ALA A 183 15.92 -0.51 -2.35
N LYS A 184 16.11 -0.13 -1.08
CA LYS A 184 17.41 0.35 -0.58
C LYS A 184 18.46 -0.70 -0.90
N ALA A 185 19.55 -0.29 -1.58
CA ALA A 185 20.64 -1.17 -1.90
C ALA A 185 21.24 -1.81 -0.63
N PRO A 186 21.80 -3.03 -0.71
CA PRO A 186 22.48 -3.67 0.40
C PRO A 186 23.56 -2.76 1.00
N TYR A 187 23.66 -2.72 2.33
CA TYR A 187 24.60 -1.85 3.05
C TYR A 187 26.06 -2.18 2.68
N ASP A 188 26.77 -1.19 2.15
CA ASP A 188 28.21 -1.26 1.89
C ASP A 188 29.01 -0.71 3.09
N PRO A 189 29.79 -1.54 3.81
CA PRO A 189 30.62 -1.10 4.94
C PRO A 189 31.67 -0.05 4.58
N PHE A 190 32.05 0.05 3.31
CA PHE A 190 33.04 1.02 2.84
C PHE A 190 32.43 2.29 2.26
N MET A 191 31.09 2.39 2.20
CA MET A 191 30.38 3.60 1.73
C MET A 191 30.92 4.13 0.39
N GLY A 192 31.25 3.23 -0.55
CA GLY A 192 31.82 3.63 -1.83
C GLY A 192 33.25 4.19 -1.77
N MET A 193 33.98 4.00 -0.67
CA MET A 193 35.40 4.36 -0.60
C MET A 193 36.17 3.55 -1.67
N PRO A 194 36.90 4.23 -2.57
CA PRO A 194 37.65 3.54 -3.60
C PRO A 194 38.67 2.60 -2.95
N ARG A 195 38.65 1.32 -3.33
CA ARG A 195 39.67 0.34 -2.89
C ARG A 195 41.06 0.66 -3.44
N THR A 196 41.13 1.51 -4.45
CA THR A 196 42.35 1.98 -5.11
C THR A 196 42.83 3.26 -4.44
N LYS A 197 44.14 3.38 -4.22
CA LYS A 197 44.74 4.61 -3.73
C LYS A 197 44.80 5.63 -4.87
N ASN A 198 44.49 6.89 -4.58
CA ASN A 198 44.43 7.94 -5.60
C ASN A 198 45.80 8.31 -6.20
N TYR A 199 46.91 8.00 -5.50
CA TYR A 199 48.23 8.56 -5.81
C TYR A 199 49.10 7.65 -6.68
N TYR A 200 48.87 6.34 -6.67
CA TYR A 200 49.65 5.40 -7.46
C TYR A 200 48.93 4.06 -7.56
N GLU A 201 49.24 3.32 -8.62
CA GLU A 201 48.83 1.94 -8.81
C GLU A 201 50.04 1.02 -8.65
N VAL A 202 49.89 -0.01 -7.82
CA VAL A 202 50.93 -1.03 -7.64
C VAL A 202 50.89 -1.98 -8.84
N LYS A 203 51.98 -2.00 -9.62
CA LYS A 203 52.16 -2.92 -10.74
C LYS A 203 52.70 -4.26 -10.23
N GLU A 204 52.42 -5.34 -10.96
CA GLU A 204 52.89 -6.68 -10.59
C GLU A 204 54.42 -6.83 -10.69
N SER A 205 55.09 -6.00 -11.51
CA SER A 205 56.53 -6.08 -11.72
C SER A 205 57.19 -4.71 -11.66
N TYR A 206 58.25 -4.59 -10.88
CA TYR A 206 59.13 -3.42 -10.82
C TYR A 206 60.56 -3.80 -11.15
N VAL A 207 61.33 -2.83 -11.68
CA VAL A 207 62.75 -3.02 -12.00
C VAL A 207 63.52 -3.18 -10.71
N ASN A 208 63.77 -4.43 -10.31
CA ASN A 208 64.54 -4.75 -9.13
C ASN A 208 66.00 -4.99 -9.52
N LYS A 209 66.95 -4.34 -8.83
CA LYS A 209 68.40 -4.54 -9.06
C LYS A 209 68.85 -5.93 -8.63
N ALA A 210 68.12 -6.56 -7.71
CA ALA A 210 68.37 -7.94 -7.30
C ALA A 210 67.77 -8.91 -8.34
N ARG A 211 68.64 -9.64 -9.06
CA ARG A 211 68.21 -10.76 -9.91
C ARG A 211 68.20 -12.05 -9.09
N GLY A 212 67.00 -12.58 -8.82
CA GLY A 212 66.80 -13.88 -8.18
C GLY A 212 65.36 -14.06 -7.68
N LYS A 213 64.91 -15.31 -7.54
CA LYS A 213 63.66 -15.59 -6.81
C LYS A 213 63.87 -15.23 -5.34
N PRO A 214 62.87 -14.67 -4.64
CA PRO A 214 62.99 -14.42 -3.21
C PRO A 214 63.33 -15.74 -2.52
N THR A 215 64.32 -15.73 -1.63
CA THR A 215 64.71 -16.93 -0.88
C THR A 215 63.59 -17.29 0.09
N ASP A 216 63.42 -18.58 0.40
CA ASP A 216 62.39 -19.05 1.35
C ASP A 216 62.49 -18.37 2.73
N ALA A 217 63.69 -17.95 3.11
CA ALA A 217 63.94 -17.18 4.33
C ALA A 217 63.29 -15.78 4.31
N MET A 218 63.15 -15.14 3.14
CA MET A 218 62.45 -13.86 3.00
C MET A 218 60.94 -14.04 3.14
N LEU A 219 60.35 -15.09 2.52
CA LEU A 219 58.92 -15.38 2.67
C LEU A 219 58.53 -15.71 4.12
N ALA A 220 59.35 -16.46 4.85
CA ALA A 220 59.09 -16.81 6.25
C ALA A 220 59.03 -15.60 7.19
N GLY A 221 59.67 -14.48 6.81
CA GLY A 221 59.60 -13.20 7.53
C GLY A 221 58.36 -12.36 7.22
N GLY A 222 57.40 -12.87 6.43
CA GLY A 222 56.22 -12.13 6.01
C GLY A 222 56.47 -11.13 4.88
N TYR A 223 57.58 -11.27 4.14
CA TYR A 223 57.88 -10.41 3.00
C TYR A 223 56.95 -10.76 1.82
N ASP A 224 56.02 -9.84 1.52
CA ASP A 224 55.26 -9.83 0.28
C ASP A 224 55.73 -8.68 -0.63
N PHE A 225 56.06 -9.00 -1.88
CA PHE A 225 56.63 -8.04 -2.82
C PHE A 225 55.63 -6.93 -3.17
N ALA A 226 54.34 -7.28 -3.30
CA ALA A 226 53.30 -6.31 -3.62
C ALA A 226 53.09 -5.32 -2.47
N GLN A 227 52.98 -5.81 -1.23
CA GLN A 227 52.86 -4.97 -0.04
C GLN A 227 54.11 -4.12 0.22
N TYR A 228 55.31 -4.67 0.00
CA TYR A 228 56.55 -3.93 0.13
C TYR A 228 56.62 -2.74 -0.84
N MET A 229 56.27 -2.98 -2.12
CA MET A 229 56.24 -1.91 -3.11
C MET A 229 55.13 -0.89 -2.81
N ASP A 230 53.97 -1.35 -2.34
CA ASP A 230 52.87 -0.49 -1.90
C ASP A 230 53.30 0.44 -0.74
N GLU A 231 53.99 -0.09 0.28
CA GLU A 231 54.50 0.71 1.40
C GLU A 231 55.60 1.68 0.96
N CYS A 232 56.51 1.25 0.08
CA CYS A 232 57.55 2.12 -0.47
C CYS A 232 56.95 3.27 -1.29
N LEU A 233 55.96 2.99 -2.15
CA LEU A 233 55.29 4.02 -2.95
C LEU A 233 54.44 4.94 -2.07
N LEU A 234 53.74 4.40 -1.05
CA LEU A 234 53.04 5.21 -0.05
C LEU A 234 54.03 6.16 0.64
N ARG A 235 55.15 5.65 1.13
CA ARG A 235 56.11 6.45 1.89
C ARG A 235 56.81 7.50 1.03
N ALA A 236 57.04 7.20 -0.25
CA ALA A 236 57.61 8.14 -1.20
C ALA A 236 56.61 9.26 -1.58
N PHE A 237 55.38 8.91 -1.91
CA PHE A 237 54.41 9.87 -2.49
C PHE A 237 53.46 10.50 -1.47
N ALA A 238 53.19 9.85 -0.33
CA ALA A 238 52.32 10.43 0.70
C ALA A 238 53.00 11.53 1.52
N GLY A 239 54.33 11.67 1.44
CA GLY A 239 55.12 12.68 2.16
C GLY A 239 55.64 13.83 1.29
N LEU A 240 55.63 13.68 -0.03
CA LEU A 240 55.99 14.72 -0.99
C LEU A 240 54.70 15.21 -1.63
N GLY A 241 54.17 16.34 -1.16
CA GLY A 241 53.01 17.03 -1.74
C GLY A 241 53.32 17.66 -3.12
N VAL A 242 53.96 16.89 -3.98
CA VAL A 242 54.40 17.27 -5.32
C VAL A 242 53.65 16.38 -6.30
N PHE A 243 52.59 16.94 -6.89
CA PHE A 243 51.83 16.28 -7.93
C PHE A 243 52.64 16.33 -9.22
N ILE A 244 53.14 15.18 -9.68
CA ILE A 244 53.96 15.10 -10.90
C ILE A 244 53.19 15.67 -12.11
N GLU A 245 51.87 15.51 -12.15
CA GLU A 245 51.03 16.08 -13.20
C GLU A 245 50.95 17.62 -13.15
N ASP A 246 50.91 18.22 -11.94
CA ASP A 246 50.93 19.68 -11.78
C ASP A 246 52.31 20.27 -12.13
N GLU A 247 53.40 19.60 -11.73
CA GLU A 247 54.78 19.99 -12.04
C GLU A 247 55.13 19.80 -13.52
N MET A 248 54.60 18.74 -14.16
CA MET A 248 54.77 18.53 -15.60
C MET A 248 53.96 19.55 -16.42
N CYS A 249 52.74 19.90 -15.98
CA CYS A 249 52.00 21.02 -16.56
C CYS A 249 52.75 22.35 -16.46
N ALA A 250 53.52 22.59 -15.39
CA ALA A 250 54.33 23.80 -15.24
C ALA A 250 55.57 23.81 -16.16
N ARG A 251 56.09 22.63 -16.53
CA ARG A 251 57.28 22.51 -17.38
C ARG A 251 56.97 22.73 -18.87
N ASP A 252 55.77 22.38 -19.30
CA ASP A 252 55.30 22.57 -20.68
C ASP A 252 54.65 23.95 -20.91
N ASN A 253 54.31 24.69 -19.86
CA ASN A 253 53.71 26.02 -19.96
C ASN A 253 54.69 27.15 -19.61
N THR A 254 55.44 27.65 -20.60
CA THR A 254 56.14 28.95 -20.52
C THR A 254 55.19 30.15 -20.69
N ALA A 255 53.95 30.03 -20.23
CA ALA A 255 52.97 31.12 -20.25
C ALA A 255 52.24 31.17 -18.91
N VAL A 256 52.54 32.21 -18.14
CA VAL A 256 51.84 32.55 -16.88
C VAL A 256 50.36 32.83 -17.19
N PRO A 257 49.40 32.10 -16.59
CA PRO A 257 47.99 32.49 -16.65
C PRO A 257 47.67 33.44 -15.49
N VAL A 258 47.10 34.59 -15.84
CA VAL A 258 46.53 35.60 -14.94
C VAL A 258 45.30 35.04 -14.20
N PRO A 259 45.05 35.37 -12.93
CA PRO A 259 43.90 34.86 -12.18
C PRO A 259 42.59 35.50 -12.67
N GLY A 260 41.63 34.66 -13.10
CA GLY A 260 40.23 35.02 -13.36
C GLY A 260 39.30 34.48 -12.26
N PRO A 261 38.09 35.06 -12.08
CA PRO A 261 37.34 34.97 -10.83
C PRO A 261 36.67 33.62 -10.62
N ALA A 262 36.65 33.20 -9.35
CA ALA A 262 35.96 32.02 -8.85
C ALA A 262 34.43 32.12 -9.04
N THR A 263 33.84 31.12 -9.68
CA THR A 263 32.41 30.82 -9.57
C THR A 263 32.21 29.77 -8.49
N VAL A 264 31.67 30.20 -7.35
CA VAL A 264 31.27 29.37 -6.23
C VAL A 264 29.89 28.79 -6.55
N ALA A 265 29.79 27.47 -6.75
CA ALA A 265 28.50 26.79 -6.79
C ALA A 265 28.08 26.44 -5.36
N ALA A 266 27.00 27.06 -4.91
CA ALA A 266 26.43 26.90 -3.58
C ALA A 266 25.73 25.54 -3.45
N SER A 267 26.18 24.72 -2.51
CA SER A 267 25.39 23.64 -1.90
C SER A 267 24.79 24.17 -0.59
N ASN A 268 23.46 24.31 -0.56
CA ASN A 268 22.73 24.61 0.67
C ASN A 268 22.52 23.32 1.46
N ASP A 269 23.26 23.15 2.54
CA ASP A 269 22.90 22.28 3.66
C ASP A 269 22.00 23.06 4.63
N VAL A 270 20.84 22.47 4.96
CA VAL A 270 19.95 22.90 6.05
C VAL A 270 19.96 21.78 7.09
N PHE A 271 20.02 22.21 8.36
CA PHE A 271 19.84 21.44 9.60
C PHE A 271 18.89 20.24 9.52
#